data_AF-A0A951WBJ3-F1
#
_entry.id   AF-A0A951WBJ3-F1
#
_cell.length_a   1.000
_cell.length_b   1.000
_cell.length_c   1.000
_cell.angle_alpha   90.00
_cell.angle_beta   90.00
_cell.angle_gamma   90.00
#
_symmetry.space_group_name_H-M   'P 1'
#
loop_
_entity.id
_entity.type
_entity.pdbx_description
1 polymer ?
#
loop_
_entity_poly.entity_id
_entity_poly.type
_entity_poly.pdbx_seq_one_letter_code
_entity_poly.pdbx_strand_id
1 'polypeptide(L)' 'MANKKNIKTFNQHLEERYGKIGSDKRTEFEIKAKAFAIGEIIREERKQANMTQEQLPEK' A
#
# COMPACT_ATOMS: atom_id res chain seq x y z
N MET A 1 24.45 -26.27 1.84
CA MET A 1 23.60 -25.57 0.86
C MET A 1 22.30 -25.18 1.56
N ALA A 2 22.04 -23.89 1.75
CA ALA A 2 20.91 -23.43 2.56
C ALA A 2 19.56 -23.88 1.94
N ASN A 3 18.71 -24.49 2.78
CA ASN A 3 17.39 -25.01 2.43
C ASN A 3 16.44 -23.87 1.98
N LYS A 4 16.37 -23.60 0.67
CA LYS A 4 15.41 -22.67 0.03
C LYS A 4 13.96 -23.18 -0.01
N LYS A 5 13.57 -24.10 0.88
CA LYS A 5 12.34 -24.89 0.67
C LYS A 5 11.01 -24.18 0.97
N ASN A 6 11.02 -22.98 1.58
CA ASN A 6 9.79 -22.30 2.01
C ASN A 6 9.75 -20.78 1.73
N ILE A 7 10.48 -20.28 0.73
CA ILE A 7 10.35 -18.88 0.33
C ILE A 7 9.15 -18.76 -0.61
N LYS A 8 8.06 -18.18 -0.12
CA LYS A 8 6.90 -17.83 -0.95
C LYS A 8 7.13 -16.44 -1.53
N THR A 9 6.87 -16.28 -2.82
CA THR A 9 6.79 -14.96 -3.42
C THR A 9 5.58 -14.22 -2.85
N PHE A 10 5.62 -12.88 -2.91
CA PHE A 10 4.49 -12.08 -2.47
C PHE A 10 3.19 -12.48 -3.19
N ASN A 11 3.26 -12.74 -4.50
CA ASN A 11 2.11 -13.20 -5.28
C ASN A 11 1.56 -14.55 -4.79
N GLN A 12 2.43 -15.51 -4.47
CA GLN A 12 1.98 -16.79 -3.89
C GLN A 12 1.30 -16.59 -2.55
N HIS A 13 1.86 -15.75 -1.68
CA HIS A 13 1.23 -15.43 -0.40
C HIS A 13 -0.15 -14.80 -0.58
N LEU A 14 -0.28 -13.91 -1.56
CA LEU A 14 -1.52 -13.24 -1.89
C LEU A 14 -2.55 -14.18 -2.50
N GLU A 15 -2.14 -15.09 -3.37
CA GLU A 15 -3.00 -16.11 -3.95
C GLU A 15 -3.56 -17.04 -2.88
N GLU A 16 -2.73 -17.47 -1.92
CA GLU A 16 -3.16 -18.29 -0.78
C GLU A 16 -4.19 -17.57 0.11
N ARG A 17 -4.06 -16.25 0.28
CA ARG A 17 -4.90 -15.47 1.22
C ARG A 17 -6.17 -14.92 0.57
N TYR A 18 -6.07 -14.46 -0.66
CA TYR A 18 -7.09 -13.68 -1.37
C TYR A 18 -7.56 -14.31 -2.67
N GLY A 19 -6.97 -15.43 -3.08
CA GLY A 19 -7.26 -16.09 -4.34
C GLY A 19 -6.44 -15.55 -5.51
N LYS A 20 -6.58 -16.21 -6.65
CA LYS A 20 -5.91 -15.85 -7.90
C LYS A 20 -6.30 -14.45 -8.36
N ILE A 21 -5.41 -13.84 -9.13
CA ILE A 21 -5.70 -12.60 -9.88
C ILE A 21 -6.98 -12.82 -10.70
N GLY A 22 -7.90 -11.85 -10.64
CA GLY A 22 -9.20 -11.91 -11.29
C GLY A 22 -10.32 -12.56 -10.48
N SER A 23 -10.05 -13.18 -9.32
CA SER A 23 -11.12 -13.57 -8.41
C SER A 23 -11.74 -12.36 -7.71
N ASP A 24 -13.01 -12.45 -7.34
CA ASP A 24 -13.73 -11.35 -6.69
C ASP A 24 -13.03 -10.90 -5.39
N LYS A 25 -12.62 -11.86 -4.56
CA LYS A 25 -11.89 -11.61 -3.31
C LYS A 25 -10.55 -10.92 -3.55
N ARG A 26 -9.82 -11.32 -4.58
CA ARG A 26 -8.54 -10.69 -4.95
C ARG A 26 -8.75 -9.28 -5.49
N THR A 27 -9.79 -9.09 -6.30
CA THR A 27 -10.17 -7.79 -6.87
C THR A 27 -10.56 -6.81 -5.77
N GLU A 28 -11.38 -7.23 -4.81
CA GLU A 28 -11.77 -6.41 -3.66
C GLU A 28 -10.56 -5.99 -2.81
N PHE A 29 -9.63 -6.92 -2.56
CA PHE A 29 -8.38 -6.61 -1.87
C PHE A 29 -7.57 -5.54 -2.61
N GLU A 30 -7.41 -5.69 -3.92
CA GLU A 30 -6.63 -4.74 -4.72
C GLU A 30 -7.27 -3.35 -4.78
N ILE A 31 -8.61 -3.27 -4.85
CA ILE A 31 -9.35 -2.01 -4.79
C ILE A 31 -9.08 -1.29 -3.47
N LYS A 32 -9.21 -2.00 -2.33
CA LYS A 32 -8.96 -1.43 -1.00
C LYS A 32 -7.51 -1.00 -0.82
N ALA A 33 -6.56 -1.81 -1.28
CA ALA A 33 -5.14 -1.48 -1.22
C ALA A 33 -4.80 -0.21 -2.02
N LYS A 34 -5.37 -0.06 -3.23
CA LYS A 34 -5.20 1.15 -4.05
C LYS A 34 -5.82 2.38 -3.38
N ALA A 35 -7.04 2.25 -2.83
CA ALA A 35 -7.70 3.34 -2.12
C ALA A 35 -6.89 3.81 -0.90
N PHE A 36 -6.33 2.88 -0.13
CA PHE A 36 -5.44 3.20 0.98
C PHE A 36 -4.18 3.94 0.52
N ALA A 37 -3.51 3.47 -0.53
CA ALA A 37 -2.31 4.12 -1.06
C ALA A 37 -2.59 5.55 -1.54
N ILE A 38 -3.71 5.78 -2.23
CA ILE A 38 -4.15 7.12 -2.64
C ILE A 38 -4.41 8.01 -1.41
N GLY A 39 -5.09 7.48 -0.39
CA GLY A 39 -5.35 8.20 0.85
C GLY A 39 -4.08 8.63 1.58
N GLU A 40 -3.07 7.76 1.62
CA GLU A 40 -1.76 8.08 2.20
C GLU A 40 -1.02 9.15 1.41
N ILE A 41 -1.04 9.11 0.08
CA ILE A 41 -0.45 10.16 -0.76
C ILE A 41 -1.12 11.51 -0.44
N ILE A 42 -2.45 11.57 -0.43
CA ILE A 42 -3.19 12.81 -0.10
C ILE A 42 -2.83 13.31 1.30
N ARG A 43 -2.68 12.40 2.28
CA ARG A 43 -2.31 12.76 3.66
C ARG A 43 -0.91 13.37 3.72
N GLU A 44 0.06 12.80 3.01
CA GLU A 44 1.42 13.35 2.95
C GLU A 44 1.47 14.69 2.22
N GLU A 45 0.77 14.84 1.10
CA GLU A 45 0.67 16.13 0.38
C GLU A 45 0.05 17.23 1.27
N ARG A 46 -1.01 16.90 2.05
CA ARG A 46 -1.60 17.83 3.01
C ARG A 46 -0.62 18.25 4.10
N LYS A 47 0.17 17.31 4.63
CA LYS A 47 1.20 17.64 5.63
C LYS A 47 2.25 18.57 5.04
N GLN A 48 2.71 18.30 3.82
CA GLN A 48 3.68 19.15 3.12
C GLN A 48 3.10 20.56 2.89
N ALA A 49 1.86 20.66 2.40
CA ALA A 49 1.18 21.94 2.20
C ALA A 49 1.01 22.72 3.53
N ASN A 50 0.57 22.06 4.60
CA ASN A 50 0.43 22.70 5.91
C ASN A 50 1.80 23.13 6.48
N MET A 51 2.85 22.33 6.30
CA MET A 51 4.22 22.71 6.66
C MET A 51 4.71 23.93 5.87
N THR A 52 4.37 24.05 4.58
CA THR A 52 4.80 25.18 3.76
C THR A 52 4.21 26.53 4.19
N GLN A 53 3.08 26.54 4.92
CA GLN A 53 2.46 27.75 5.45
C GLN A 53 2.75 27.95 6.97
N GLU A 54 2.79 26.88 7.77
CA GLU A 54 2.99 26.93 9.23
C GLU A 54 4.47 26.93 9.68
N GLN A 55 5.40 26.46 8.83
CA GLN A 55 6.86 26.52 9.12
C GLN A 55 7.53 27.79 8.62
N LEU A 56 6.80 28.70 7.98
CA LEU A 56 7.27 30.07 7.80
C LEU A 56 7.17 30.74 9.18
N PRO A 57 8.29 31.14 9.81
CA PRO A 57 8.20 32.06 10.94
C PRO A 57 7.67 33.37 10.35
N GLU A 58 6.41 33.70 10.63
CA GLU A 58 5.97 35.08 10.51
C GLU A 58 6.87 35.92 11.43
N LYS A 59 7.35 37.04 10.89
CA LYS A 59 8.26 37.98 11.56
C LYS A 59 7.74 38.45 12.92
#